data_AF-A0AA91SYS2-F1
#
_entry.id   AF-A0AA91SYS2-F1
#
_cell.length_a   1.000
_cell.length_b   1.000
_cell.length_c   1.000
_cell.angle_alpha   90.00
_cell.angle_beta   90.00
_cell.angle_gamma   90.00
#
_symmetry.space_group_name_H-M   'P 1'
#
loop_
_entity.id
_entity.type
_entity.pdbx_description
1 polymer ?
#
loop_
_entity_poly.entity_id
_entity_poly.type
_entity_poly.pdbx_seq_one_letter_code
_entity_poly.pdbx_strand_id
1 'polypeptide(L)'
;MELSLDERSLPVFECLASATRLEILKFIGSEKKSIGEIAKHLEISSAITTRHIQKMEDAGLIHSERGVGANRNKKMVYLKVDDINICFPEKIYQEFQRYSTNLKLGHFTDFSVTPTCGLATIEDVVGKADDPKYFMDAKRVDASLLWFSSGFVEYKIPNLLQENETPEMLEISFEIASEFPLSNNVWPSDISIYVNDVKVAVYTVPGNFSDIRGRYTPEWWNDSFSQYGLLKHLRINKLDTGIDGEAYSDVTIEDLKLRELPFIKLRFSVEDDAKHQGGLTLFGTGFGNHQQDILITTYYLKK
;
A
#
# COMPACT_ATOMS: atom_id res chain seq x y z
N MET A 1 9.12 10.17 2.09
CA MET A 1 8.46 11.39 1.54
C MET A 1 7.77 11.00 0.24
N GLU A 2 6.48 11.30 0.10
CA GLU A 2 5.71 10.99 -1.11
C GLU A 2 5.63 12.23 -2.01
N LEU A 3 6.03 12.11 -3.28
CA LEU A 3 5.98 13.17 -4.28
C LEU A 3 5.04 12.78 -5.43
N SER A 4 4.27 13.76 -5.88
CA SER A 4 3.38 13.67 -7.04
C SER A 4 3.91 14.53 -8.19
N LEU A 5 3.46 14.30 -9.43
CA LEU A 5 3.83 15.14 -10.58
C LEU A 5 3.01 16.45 -10.60
N ASP A 6 3.10 17.24 -9.52
CA ASP A 6 2.43 18.53 -9.37
C ASP A 6 3.41 19.65 -8.91
N GLU A 7 2.93 20.90 -8.95
CA GLU A 7 3.74 22.08 -8.59
C GLU A 7 4.21 22.07 -7.13
N ARG A 8 3.56 21.32 -6.24
CA ARG A 8 3.95 21.23 -4.81
C ARG A 8 5.24 20.43 -4.65
N SER A 9 5.48 19.48 -5.55
CA SER A 9 6.67 18.62 -5.55
C SER A 9 7.85 19.24 -6.33
N LEU A 10 7.59 20.26 -7.16
CA LEU A 10 8.59 20.92 -8.00
C LEU A 10 9.82 21.46 -7.22
N PRO A 11 9.67 22.10 -6.04
CA PRO A 11 10.83 22.57 -5.26
C PRO A 11 11.80 21.44 -4.91
N VAL A 12 11.29 20.23 -4.65
CA VAL A 12 12.11 19.06 -4.35
C VAL A 12 12.84 18.58 -5.60
N PHE A 13 12.16 18.52 -6.74
CA PHE A 13 12.77 18.13 -8.03
C PHE A 13 13.89 19.10 -8.44
N GLU A 14 13.65 20.41 -8.37
CA GLU A 14 14.67 21.41 -8.64
C GLU A 14 15.85 21.34 -7.67
N CYS A 15 15.58 20.98 -6.41
CA CYS A 15 16.62 20.78 -5.42
C CYS A 15 17.48 19.57 -5.80
N LEU A 16 16.90 18.43 -6.16
CA LEU A 16 17.64 17.23 -6.52
C LEU A 16 18.35 17.32 -7.88
N ALA A 17 17.93 18.21 -8.77
CA ALA A 17 18.59 18.50 -10.06
C ALA A 17 19.94 19.27 -9.91
N SER A 18 20.84 18.79 -9.03
CA SER A 18 22.18 19.34 -8.84
C SER A 18 23.13 18.29 -8.27
N ALA A 19 24.20 17.99 -9.02
CA ALA A 19 25.25 17.06 -8.60
C ALA A 19 25.84 17.41 -7.22
N THR A 20 26.08 18.70 -6.95
CA THR A 20 26.59 19.16 -5.65
C THR A 20 25.64 18.82 -4.50
N ARG A 21 24.32 18.99 -4.68
CA ARG A 21 23.34 18.69 -3.61
C ARG A 21 23.15 17.19 -3.41
N LEU A 22 23.22 16.40 -4.48
CA LEU A 22 23.24 14.94 -4.38
C LEU A 22 24.47 14.46 -3.60
N GLU A 23 25.64 15.06 -3.81
CA GLU A 23 26.85 14.71 -3.06
C GLU A 23 26.78 15.15 -1.59
N ILE A 24 26.14 16.29 -1.29
CA ILE A 24 25.85 16.70 0.10
C ILE A 24 25.01 15.62 0.82
N LEU A 25 23.93 15.15 0.20
CA LEU A 25 23.06 14.12 0.81
C LEU A 25 23.84 12.84 1.10
N LYS A 26 24.65 12.37 0.13
CA LYS A 26 25.51 11.19 0.30
C LYS A 26 26.54 11.36 1.42
N PHE A 27 27.18 12.53 1.50
CA PHE A 27 28.21 12.79 2.50
C PHE A 27 27.66 12.96 3.93
N ILE A 28 26.47 13.54 4.08
CA ILE A 28 25.78 13.62 5.36
C ILE A 28 25.45 12.21 5.86
N GLY A 29 24.85 11.38 5.00
CA GLY A 29 24.48 10.00 5.36
C GLY A 29 23.67 9.96 6.66
N SER A 30 24.09 9.11 7.61
CA SER A 30 23.46 8.96 8.92
C SER A 30 24.02 9.89 10.01
N GLU A 31 24.94 10.79 9.69
CA GLU A 31 25.64 11.63 10.68
C GLU A 31 25.33 13.12 10.52
N LYS A 32 25.39 13.88 11.62
CA LYS A 32 25.32 15.34 11.57
C LYS A 32 26.66 15.89 11.10
N LYS A 33 26.68 16.68 10.02
CA LYS A 33 27.90 17.34 9.50
C LYS A 33 27.79 18.86 9.64
N SER A 34 28.88 19.54 9.96
CA SER A 34 28.92 21.00 9.94
C SER A 34 29.08 21.56 8.53
N ILE A 35 28.65 22.81 8.32
CA ILE A 35 28.87 23.52 7.05
C ILE A 35 30.33 23.47 6.58
N GLY A 36 31.28 23.58 7.50
CA GLY A 36 32.72 23.54 7.18
C GLY A 36 33.21 22.17 6.72
N GLU A 37 32.67 21.09 7.28
CA GLU A 37 33.01 19.72 6.86
C GLU A 37 32.46 19.44 5.46
N ILE A 38 31.22 19.86 5.20
CA ILE A 38 30.60 19.73 3.88
C ILE A 38 31.36 20.56 2.83
N ALA A 39 31.71 21.80 3.16
CA ALA A 39 32.50 22.68 2.29
C ALA A 39 33.86 22.07 1.92
N LYS A 40 34.54 21.48 2.92
CA LYS A 40 35.83 20.80 2.72
C LYS A 40 35.70 19.56 1.84
N HIS A 41 34.68 18.73 2.05
CA HIS A 41 34.43 17.52 1.25
C HIS A 41 34.18 17.85 -0.22
N LEU A 42 33.43 18.91 -0.49
CA LEU A 42 33.06 19.33 -1.85
C LEU A 42 34.08 20.25 -2.52
N GLU A 43 35.13 20.67 -1.79
CA GLU A 43 36.11 21.66 -2.26
C GLU A 43 35.49 22.99 -2.72
N ILE A 44 34.41 23.43 -2.04
CA ILE A 44 33.73 24.71 -2.29
C ILE A 44 33.73 25.60 -1.05
N SER A 45 33.45 26.89 -1.23
CA SER A 45 33.42 27.82 -0.10
C SER A 45 32.23 27.55 0.85
N SER A 46 32.40 27.89 2.13
CA SER A 46 31.32 27.80 3.13
C SER A 46 30.10 28.67 2.76
N ALA A 47 30.31 29.78 2.05
CA ALA A 47 29.23 30.65 1.57
C ALA A 47 28.39 29.94 0.48
N ILE A 48 29.05 29.28 -0.48
CA ILE A 48 28.37 28.49 -1.51
C ILE A 48 27.66 27.31 -0.87
N THR A 49 28.32 26.61 0.06
CA THR A 49 27.73 25.49 0.82
C THR A 49 26.47 25.92 1.55
N THR A 50 26.51 27.05 2.28
CA THR A 50 25.34 27.60 3.00
C THR A 50 24.15 27.82 2.05
N ARG A 51 24.39 28.31 0.84
CA ARG A 51 23.34 28.50 -0.15
C ARG A 51 22.72 27.19 -0.63
N HIS A 52 23.53 26.14 -0.81
CA HIS A 52 23.02 24.80 -1.12
C HIS A 52 22.18 24.25 0.04
N ILE A 53 22.68 24.37 1.27
CA ILE A 53 21.96 23.92 2.47
C ILE A 53 20.61 24.63 2.59
N GLN A 54 20.55 25.95 2.43
CA GLN A 54 19.27 26.68 2.51
C GLN A 54 18.25 26.15 1.49
N LYS A 55 18.64 25.98 0.22
CA LYS A 55 17.72 25.45 -0.80
C LYS A 55 17.24 24.02 -0.48
N MET A 56 18.08 23.21 0.17
CA MET A 56 17.72 21.85 0.60
C MET A 56 16.83 21.84 1.85
N GLU A 57 16.99 22.81 2.76
CA GLU A 57 16.09 23.03 3.90
C GLU A 57 14.70 23.48 3.43
N ASP A 58 14.65 24.40 2.46
CA ASP A 58 13.40 24.90 1.87
C ASP A 58 12.62 23.78 1.16
N ALA A 59 13.34 22.83 0.54
CA ALA A 59 12.77 21.61 -0.05
C ALA A 59 12.44 20.51 0.98
N GLY A 60 12.71 20.73 2.27
CA GLY A 60 12.40 19.78 3.33
C GLY A 60 13.25 18.50 3.33
N LEU A 61 14.35 18.45 2.58
CA LEU A 61 15.23 17.27 2.46
C LEU A 61 16.16 17.12 3.66
N ILE A 62 16.62 18.26 4.19
CA ILE A 62 17.54 18.33 5.31
C ILE A 62 17.02 19.32 6.34
N HIS A 63 17.55 19.22 7.54
CA HIS A 63 17.38 20.24 8.57
C HIS A 63 18.74 20.59 9.17
N SER A 64 18.78 21.74 9.84
CA SER A 64 19.97 22.16 10.54
C SER A 64 19.66 22.82 11.87
N GLU A 65 20.58 22.64 12.80
CA GLU A 65 20.46 23.14 14.16
C GLU A 65 21.80 23.69 14.64
N ARG A 66 21.77 24.46 15.72
CA ARG A 66 23.00 24.87 16.40
C ARG A 66 23.60 23.64 17.08
N GLY A 67 24.88 23.37 16.82
CA GLY A 67 25.58 22.27 17.48
C GLY A 67 25.64 22.45 19.00
N VAL A 68 26.02 21.37 19.70
CA VAL A 68 26.21 21.35 21.15
C VAL A 68 27.66 20.99 21.51
N GLY A 69 28.06 21.25 22.76
CA GLY A 69 29.39 20.90 23.26
C GLY A 69 30.53 21.52 22.44
N ALA A 70 31.46 20.69 21.96
CA ALA A 70 32.60 21.12 21.15
C ALA A 70 32.21 21.79 19.82
N ASN A 71 30.98 21.56 19.34
CA ASN A 71 30.45 22.13 18.09
C ASN A 71 29.46 23.28 18.32
N ARG A 72 29.37 23.88 19.52
CA ARG A 72 28.39 24.94 19.87
C ARG A 72 28.34 26.18 18.98
N ASN A 73 29.43 26.43 18.25
CA ASN A 73 29.58 27.56 17.33
C ASN A 73 29.34 27.17 15.86
N LYS A 74 28.98 25.90 15.60
CA LYS A 74 28.76 25.39 14.24
C LYS A 74 27.27 25.12 14.02
N LYS A 75 26.82 25.37 12.79
CA LYS A 75 25.52 24.92 12.28
C LYS A 75 25.70 23.48 11.79
N MET A 76 24.98 22.55 12.41
CA MET A 76 25.03 21.12 12.14
C MET A 76 23.84 20.74 11.25
N VAL A 77 24.09 19.98 10.21
CA VAL A 77 23.13 19.63 9.15
C VAL A 77 22.92 18.12 9.13
N TYR A 78 21.68 17.69 8.95
CA TYR A 78 21.29 16.27 8.88
C TYR A 78 20.09 16.03 7.98
N LEU A 79 19.93 14.78 7.51
CA LEU A 79 18.80 14.38 6.69
C LEU A 79 17.49 14.44 7.49
N LYS A 80 16.43 14.95 6.85
CA LYS A 80 15.07 14.98 7.41
C LYS A 80 14.18 13.87 6.85
N VAL A 81 14.58 13.30 5.72
CA VAL A 81 13.90 12.21 5.02
C VAL A 81 14.90 11.09 4.76
N ASP A 82 14.43 9.86 4.83
CA ASP A 82 15.14 8.62 4.48
C ASP A 82 14.85 8.21 3.03
N ASP A 83 13.58 8.24 2.63
CA ASP A 83 13.13 7.82 1.30
C ASP A 83 12.30 8.90 0.58
N ILE A 84 12.36 8.89 -0.75
CA ILE A 84 11.51 9.71 -1.63
C ILE A 84 10.90 8.82 -2.71
N ASN A 85 9.58 8.71 -2.70
CA ASN A 85 8.82 8.00 -3.71
C ASN A 85 8.21 9.00 -4.70
N ILE A 86 8.37 8.76 -6.00
CA ILE A 86 7.77 9.57 -7.07
C ILE A 86 6.75 8.73 -7.81
N CYS A 87 5.47 9.06 -7.63
CA CYS A 87 4.38 8.36 -8.31
C CYS A 87 4.15 8.96 -9.71
N PHE A 88 4.50 8.21 -10.75
CA PHE A 88 4.14 8.55 -12.13
C PHE A 88 2.69 8.13 -12.42
N PRO A 89 1.92 8.92 -13.18
CA PRO A 89 0.51 8.63 -13.49
C PRO A 89 0.36 7.42 -14.40
N GLU A 90 1.40 7.07 -15.16
CA GLU A 90 1.38 5.94 -16.09
C GLU A 90 2.67 5.12 -15.91
N LYS A 91 2.53 3.80 -15.74
CA LYS A 91 3.64 2.87 -15.57
C LYS A 91 4.07 2.37 -16.95
N ILE A 92 5.33 2.60 -17.34
CA ILE A 92 5.88 2.14 -18.62
C ILE A 92 6.09 0.62 -18.55
N TYR A 93 5.11 -0.15 -18.99
CA TYR A 93 5.29 -1.54 -19.42
C TYR A 93 5.18 -1.57 -20.96
N GLN A 94 5.71 -2.61 -21.61
CA GLN A 94 5.35 -2.92 -23.01
C GLN A 94 3.82 -2.84 -23.15
N GLU A 95 3.28 -2.41 -24.29
CA GLU A 95 1.83 -2.23 -24.54
C GLU A 95 1.03 -3.54 -24.38
N PHE A 96 0.93 -4.04 -23.16
CA PHE A 96 0.01 -5.05 -22.78
C PHE A 96 -1.36 -4.42 -22.85
N GLN A 97 -2.25 -5.05 -23.60
CA GLN A 97 -3.66 -4.77 -23.47
C GLN A 97 -4.12 -5.24 -22.09
N ARG A 98 -5.20 -4.66 -21.59
CA ARG A 98 -5.65 -4.95 -20.23
C ARG A 98 -7.15 -5.12 -20.13
N TYR A 99 -7.56 -6.07 -19.30
CA TYR A 99 -8.90 -6.11 -18.74
C TYR A 99 -8.82 -5.69 -17.28
N SER A 100 -9.61 -4.70 -16.90
CA SER A 100 -9.71 -4.24 -15.52
C SER A 100 -11.13 -4.43 -15.00
N THR A 101 -11.25 -5.01 -13.82
CA THR A 101 -12.52 -5.15 -13.10
C THR A 101 -12.40 -4.47 -11.75
N ASN A 102 -13.40 -3.65 -11.41
CA ASN A 102 -13.57 -3.15 -10.04
C ASN A 102 -14.49 -4.10 -9.27
N LEU A 103 -13.93 -4.79 -8.28
CA LEU A 103 -14.62 -5.78 -7.47
C LEU A 103 -15.04 -5.17 -6.12
N LYS A 104 -16.34 -4.93 -5.96
CA LYS A 104 -16.92 -4.48 -4.68
C LYS A 104 -16.70 -5.51 -3.58
N LEU A 105 -16.42 -5.06 -2.37
CA LEU A 105 -16.17 -5.95 -1.22
C LEU A 105 -17.35 -6.88 -0.92
N GLY A 106 -18.58 -6.38 -1.10
CA GLY A 106 -19.81 -7.12 -0.90
C GLY A 106 -20.07 -8.28 -1.86
N HIS A 107 -19.33 -8.36 -2.96
CA HIS A 107 -19.57 -9.32 -4.06
C HIS A 107 -18.88 -10.67 -3.86
N PHE A 108 -18.46 -11.01 -2.63
CA PHE A 108 -17.94 -12.34 -2.35
C PHE A 108 -18.99 -13.41 -2.69
N THR A 109 -18.50 -14.53 -3.22
CA THR A 109 -19.28 -15.69 -3.64
C THR A 109 -19.24 -16.82 -2.62
N ASP A 110 -18.24 -16.84 -1.74
CA ASP A 110 -18.11 -17.78 -0.65
C ASP A 110 -17.37 -17.13 0.53
N PHE A 111 -17.61 -17.61 1.74
CA PHE A 111 -16.98 -17.10 2.95
C PHE A 111 -17.07 -18.11 4.10
N SER A 112 -16.12 -18.02 5.02
CA SER A 112 -16.19 -18.63 6.34
C SER A 112 -15.52 -17.66 7.30
N VAL A 113 -16.27 -17.08 8.24
CA VAL A 113 -15.75 -16.01 9.09
C VAL A 113 -16.11 -16.26 10.55
N THR A 114 -15.22 -15.89 11.46
CA THR A 114 -15.48 -15.91 12.90
C THR A 114 -15.46 -14.49 13.49
N PRO A 115 -16.24 -14.24 14.55
CA PRO A 115 -16.17 -12.99 15.30
C PRO A 115 -14.77 -12.69 15.87
N THR A 116 -14.37 -11.42 16.03
CA THR A 116 -15.13 -10.22 15.58
C THR A 116 -15.27 -10.18 14.07
N CYS A 117 -16.47 -9.87 13.56
CA CYS A 117 -16.74 -9.87 12.12
C CYS A 117 -17.92 -8.97 11.75
N GLY A 118 -17.92 -8.44 10.53
CA GLY A 118 -19.05 -7.69 10.02
C GLY A 118 -18.80 -7.02 8.68
N LEU A 119 -19.79 -6.24 8.28
CA LEU A 119 -19.86 -5.51 7.03
C LEU A 119 -20.46 -4.13 7.32
N ALA A 120 -20.01 -3.10 6.60
CA ALA A 120 -20.63 -1.78 6.63
C ALA A 120 -20.73 -1.20 5.22
N THR A 121 -21.85 -0.54 4.94
CA THR A 121 -22.03 0.34 3.78
C THR A 121 -21.48 1.73 4.12
N ILE A 122 -21.51 2.67 3.18
CA ILE A 122 -21.17 4.07 3.49
C ILE A 122 -22.18 4.77 4.43
N GLU A 123 -23.33 4.15 4.72
CA GLU A 123 -24.45 4.72 5.49
C GLU A 123 -24.64 4.05 6.85
N ASP A 124 -24.46 2.74 6.93
CA ASP A 124 -24.75 1.95 8.14
C ASP A 124 -23.98 0.61 8.21
N VAL A 125 -24.02 -0.02 9.38
CA VAL A 125 -23.60 -1.42 9.54
C VAL A 125 -24.63 -2.32 8.86
N VAL A 126 -24.16 -3.32 8.11
CA VAL A 126 -25.02 -4.33 7.51
C VAL A 126 -25.45 -5.33 8.58
N GLY A 127 -26.73 -5.28 8.96
CA GLY A 127 -27.29 -6.24 9.92
C GLY A 127 -26.73 -6.05 11.32
N LYS A 128 -26.27 -7.15 11.94
CA LYS A 128 -25.66 -7.14 13.28
C LYS A 128 -24.21 -7.60 13.18
N ALA A 129 -23.30 -6.82 13.77
CA ALA A 129 -21.91 -7.22 13.94
C ALA A 129 -21.78 -8.51 14.80
N ASP A 130 -20.68 -9.23 14.58
CA ASP A 130 -20.27 -10.45 15.28
C ASP A 130 -21.24 -11.63 15.13
N ASP A 131 -22.05 -11.63 14.07
CA ASP A 131 -22.91 -12.75 13.70
C ASP A 131 -22.71 -13.08 12.20
N PRO A 132 -21.98 -14.18 11.89
CA PRO A 132 -21.62 -14.53 10.52
C PRO A 132 -22.79 -14.65 9.54
N LYS A 133 -24.02 -14.87 10.00
CA LYS A 133 -25.18 -14.98 9.10
C LYS A 133 -25.47 -13.69 8.32
N TYR A 134 -25.07 -12.53 8.84
CA TYR A 134 -25.27 -11.24 8.17
C TYR A 134 -24.32 -11.01 6.99
N PHE A 135 -23.32 -11.89 6.79
CA PHE A 135 -22.58 -11.94 5.53
C PHE A 135 -23.45 -12.44 4.36
N MET A 136 -24.68 -12.92 4.63
CA MET A 136 -25.68 -13.20 3.60
C MET A 136 -26.87 -12.24 3.63
N ASP A 137 -26.77 -11.13 4.37
CA ASP A 137 -27.77 -10.07 4.30
C ASP A 137 -27.84 -9.47 2.88
N ALA A 138 -29.03 -9.09 2.42
CA ALA A 138 -29.21 -8.52 1.09
C ALA A 138 -28.40 -7.22 0.89
N LYS A 139 -28.24 -6.42 1.95
CA LYS A 139 -27.42 -5.19 1.92
C LYS A 139 -25.92 -5.44 1.77
N ARG A 140 -25.44 -6.69 1.91
CA ARG A 140 -24.01 -7.01 1.80
C ARG A 140 -23.40 -6.50 0.50
N VAL A 141 -24.17 -6.46 -0.60
CA VAL A 141 -23.69 -6.07 -1.93
C VAL A 141 -23.20 -4.62 -2.00
N ASP A 142 -23.65 -3.80 -1.05
CA ASP A 142 -23.27 -2.39 -0.92
C ASP A 142 -22.18 -2.17 0.15
N ALA A 143 -21.58 -3.24 0.66
CA ALA A 143 -20.51 -3.13 1.64
C ALA A 143 -19.26 -2.43 1.06
N SER A 144 -18.80 -1.42 1.79
CA SER A 144 -17.55 -0.67 1.58
C SER A 144 -16.52 -0.92 2.68
N LEU A 145 -16.89 -1.66 3.74
CA LEU A 145 -16.00 -2.17 4.77
C LEU A 145 -16.37 -3.61 5.08
N LEU A 146 -15.37 -4.47 5.25
CA LEU A 146 -15.53 -5.88 5.62
C LEU A 146 -14.45 -6.28 6.62
N TRP A 147 -14.82 -6.94 7.71
CA TRP A 147 -13.85 -7.44 8.69
C TRP A 147 -14.19 -8.81 9.26
N PHE A 148 -13.18 -9.57 9.66
CA PHE A 148 -13.31 -10.82 10.41
C PHE A 148 -12.03 -11.22 11.15
N SER A 149 -12.13 -12.06 12.20
CA SER A 149 -10.98 -12.49 13.00
C SER A 149 -10.24 -13.71 12.43
N SER A 150 -10.94 -14.73 11.93
CA SER A 150 -10.32 -15.84 11.21
C SER A 150 -11.22 -16.38 10.09
N GLY A 151 -10.63 -17.16 9.19
CA GLY A 151 -11.30 -17.74 8.03
C GLY A 151 -11.02 -16.96 6.75
N PHE A 152 -11.98 -16.86 5.84
CA PHE A 152 -11.77 -16.29 4.51
C PHE A 152 -13.00 -15.61 3.91
N VAL A 153 -12.73 -14.77 2.91
CA VAL A 153 -13.69 -14.32 1.91
C VAL A 153 -13.16 -14.63 0.51
N GLU A 154 -14.03 -15.15 -0.36
CA GLU A 154 -13.69 -15.56 -1.73
C GLU A 154 -14.60 -14.88 -2.75
N TYR A 155 -13.99 -14.48 -3.86
CA TYR A 155 -14.61 -13.81 -4.98
C TYR A 155 -14.40 -14.63 -6.25
N LYS A 156 -15.40 -14.64 -7.13
CA LYS A 156 -15.27 -15.12 -8.51
C LYS A 156 -15.59 -14.02 -9.48
N ILE A 157 -14.69 -13.82 -10.44
CA ILE A 157 -14.74 -12.70 -11.37
C ILE A 157 -14.64 -13.24 -12.78
N PRO A 158 -15.43 -12.74 -13.75
CA PRO A 158 -15.32 -13.19 -15.13
C PRO A 158 -13.88 -13.09 -15.64
N ASN A 159 -13.36 -14.16 -16.21
CA ASN A 159 -12.11 -14.11 -16.92
C ASN A 159 -12.41 -13.67 -18.35
N LEU A 160 -12.00 -12.45 -18.69
CA LEU A 160 -12.29 -11.82 -19.98
C LEU A 160 -11.26 -12.15 -21.06
N LEU A 161 -10.20 -12.91 -20.73
CA LEU A 161 -9.20 -13.36 -21.70
C LEU A 161 -9.84 -14.17 -22.82
N GLN A 162 -9.54 -13.79 -24.06
CA GLN A 162 -9.89 -14.53 -25.26
C GLN A 162 -8.85 -15.60 -25.58
N GLU A 163 -9.19 -16.58 -26.42
CA GLU A 163 -8.31 -17.70 -26.77
C GLU A 163 -6.97 -17.27 -27.39
N ASN A 164 -6.93 -16.14 -28.10
CA ASN A 164 -5.74 -15.58 -28.74
C ASN A 164 -4.96 -14.58 -27.86
N GLU A 165 -5.39 -14.37 -26.62
CA GLU A 165 -4.78 -13.44 -25.67
C GLU A 165 -3.93 -14.21 -24.66
N THR A 166 -2.65 -13.87 -24.58
CA THR A 166 -1.70 -14.52 -23.68
C THR A 166 -1.50 -13.64 -22.46
N PRO A 167 -1.88 -14.09 -21.25
CA PRO A 167 -1.70 -13.31 -20.03
C PRO A 167 -0.20 -13.17 -19.69
N GLU A 168 0.19 -11.99 -19.26
CA GLU A 168 1.57 -11.61 -18.97
C GLU A 168 1.76 -11.18 -17.51
N MET A 169 0.73 -10.53 -16.94
CA MET A 169 0.72 -10.12 -15.54
C MET A 169 -0.71 -10.02 -15.00
N LEU A 170 -0.91 -10.41 -13.75
CA LEU A 170 -2.12 -10.13 -12.98
C LEU A 170 -1.75 -9.16 -11.85
N GLU A 171 -2.39 -8.01 -11.80
CA GLU A 171 -2.22 -7.01 -10.74
C GLU A 171 -3.53 -6.88 -9.94
N ILE A 172 -3.42 -6.96 -8.61
CA ILE A 172 -4.54 -6.86 -7.66
C ILE A 172 -4.20 -5.74 -6.67
N SER A 173 -5.03 -4.70 -6.63
CA SER A 173 -4.89 -3.54 -5.76
C SER A 173 -6.03 -3.50 -4.75
N PHE A 174 -5.71 -3.36 -3.46
CA PHE A 174 -6.67 -3.42 -2.37
C PHE A 174 -6.12 -2.69 -1.14
N GLU A 175 -7.00 -2.10 -0.33
CA GLU A 175 -6.64 -1.48 0.95
C GLU A 175 -6.98 -2.44 2.10
N ILE A 176 -6.01 -2.69 2.99
CA ILE A 176 -6.08 -3.76 4.00
C ILE A 176 -5.51 -3.34 5.36
N ALA A 177 -6.17 -3.75 6.43
CA ALA A 177 -5.68 -3.71 7.81
C ALA A 177 -5.83 -5.11 8.45
N SER A 178 -5.26 -5.32 9.63
CA SER A 178 -5.71 -6.42 10.51
C SER A 178 -7.04 -6.05 11.17
N GLU A 179 -7.60 -6.93 12.00
CA GLU A 179 -8.88 -6.71 12.69
C GLU A 179 -8.72 -6.80 14.22
N PHE A 180 -9.36 -5.87 14.93
CA PHE A 180 -9.39 -5.83 16.38
C PHE A 180 -10.73 -5.24 16.84
N PRO A 181 -11.35 -5.68 17.96
CA PRO A 181 -12.70 -5.25 18.37
C PRO A 181 -12.93 -3.72 18.47
N LEU A 182 -11.86 -2.96 18.65
CA LEU A 182 -11.85 -1.49 18.57
C LEU A 182 -10.77 -1.11 17.56
N SER A 183 -9.56 -0.97 18.08
CA SER A 183 -8.37 -0.70 17.30
C SER A 183 -7.10 -1.03 18.07
N ASN A 184 -6.08 -1.41 17.31
CA ASN A 184 -4.73 -1.61 17.82
C ASN A 184 -3.74 -1.51 16.66
N ASN A 185 -3.02 -0.39 16.60
CA ASN A 185 -2.05 -0.10 15.54
C ASN A 185 -0.87 -1.09 15.51
N VAL A 186 -0.69 -1.92 16.55
CA VAL A 186 0.33 -2.97 16.63
C VAL A 186 -0.37 -4.29 16.92
N TRP A 187 -0.99 -4.83 15.88
CA TRP A 187 -1.74 -6.09 15.93
C TRP A 187 -1.53 -6.85 14.62
N PRO A 188 -0.38 -7.52 14.46
CA PRO A 188 -0.03 -8.09 13.18
C PRO A 188 -0.97 -9.23 12.79
N SER A 189 -1.18 -9.41 11.48
CA SER A 189 -1.95 -10.53 10.93
C SER A 189 -1.34 -11.00 9.63
N ASP A 190 -1.14 -12.31 9.49
CA ASP A 190 -0.64 -12.93 8.28
C ASP A 190 -1.82 -13.28 7.36
N ILE A 191 -1.92 -12.56 6.25
CA ILE A 191 -3.01 -12.70 5.29
C ILE A 191 -2.52 -13.53 4.10
N SER A 192 -3.04 -14.76 3.99
CA SER A 192 -2.83 -15.60 2.82
C SER A 192 -3.73 -15.14 1.68
N ILE A 193 -3.13 -14.90 0.51
CA ILE A 193 -3.83 -14.52 -0.71
C ILE A 193 -3.75 -15.68 -1.67
N TYR A 194 -4.89 -16.08 -2.23
CA TYR A 194 -4.97 -17.13 -3.23
C TYR A 194 -5.59 -16.62 -4.53
N VAL A 195 -5.04 -17.09 -5.65
CA VAL A 195 -5.64 -16.93 -6.97
C VAL A 195 -5.77 -18.30 -7.61
N ASN A 196 -6.98 -18.67 -8.04
CA ASN A 196 -7.30 -19.97 -8.64
C ASN A 196 -6.79 -21.16 -7.82
N ASP A 197 -7.03 -21.13 -6.50
CA ASP A 197 -6.58 -22.14 -5.53
C ASP A 197 -5.07 -22.24 -5.30
N VAL A 198 -4.27 -21.38 -5.93
CA VAL A 198 -2.84 -21.28 -5.69
C VAL A 198 -2.59 -20.19 -4.64
N LYS A 199 -1.86 -20.52 -3.56
CA LYS A 199 -1.41 -19.53 -2.57
C LYS A 199 -0.28 -18.70 -3.18
N VAL A 200 -0.60 -17.46 -3.57
CA VAL A 200 0.33 -16.61 -4.33
C VAL A 200 1.23 -15.78 -3.42
N ALA A 201 0.74 -15.38 -2.24
CA ALA A 201 1.52 -14.62 -1.27
C ALA A 201 0.92 -14.76 0.14
N VAL A 202 1.75 -14.48 1.14
CA VAL A 202 1.31 -14.23 2.52
C VAL A 202 1.85 -12.86 2.92
N TYR A 203 0.96 -11.90 3.18
CA TYR A 203 1.32 -10.55 3.60
C TYR A 203 1.03 -10.35 5.08
N THR A 204 2.05 -9.97 5.86
CA THR A 204 1.86 -9.59 7.26
C THR A 204 1.47 -8.12 7.35
N VAL A 205 0.20 -7.85 7.61
CA VAL A 205 -0.29 -6.50 7.91
C VAL A 205 0.13 -6.15 9.34
N PRO A 206 0.63 -4.94 9.66
CA PRO A 206 1.19 -4.67 10.98
C PRO A 206 0.15 -4.32 12.06
N GLY A 207 -1.07 -3.93 11.70
CA GLY A 207 -2.06 -3.49 12.68
C GLY A 207 -3.42 -3.09 12.12
N ASN A 208 -4.28 -2.69 13.06
CA ASN A 208 -5.64 -2.19 12.88
C ASN A 208 -5.66 -0.71 13.28
N PHE A 209 -5.76 0.18 12.29
CA PHE A 209 -5.35 1.58 12.46
C PHE A 209 -6.51 2.52 12.79
N SER A 210 -6.38 3.29 13.86
CA SER A 210 -7.34 4.35 14.23
C SER A 210 -6.69 5.58 14.86
N ASP A 211 -5.38 5.75 14.72
CA ASP A 211 -4.64 6.92 15.21
C ASP A 211 -5.03 8.21 14.48
N ILE A 212 -5.42 8.07 13.21
CA ILE A 212 -5.90 9.15 12.37
C ILE A 212 -7.17 8.67 11.66
N ARG A 213 -8.13 9.58 11.52
CA ARG A 213 -9.35 9.33 10.77
C ARG A 213 -9.05 9.12 9.29
N GLY A 214 -9.61 8.05 8.72
CA GLY A 214 -9.44 7.73 7.31
C GLY A 214 -10.02 8.82 6.42
N ARG A 215 -9.34 9.12 5.31
CA ARG A 215 -9.70 10.24 4.42
C ARG A 215 -11.14 10.18 3.90
N TYR A 216 -11.63 8.97 3.62
CA TYR A 216 -12.95 8.73 3.05
C TYR A 216 -13.92 8.09 4.04
N THR A 217 -13.46 7.69 5.22
CA THR A 217 -14.26 6.99 6.23
C THR A 217 -15.46 7.84 6.68
N PRO A 218 -16.72 7.33 6.59
CA PRO A 218 -17.93 8.12 6.79
C PRO A 218 -18.08 8.65 8.22
N GLU A 219 -18.61 9.87 8.38
CA GLU A 219 -18.73 10.57 9.67
C GLU A 219 -19.42 9.77 10.78
N TRP A 220 -20.37 8.89 10.42
CA TRP A 220 -21.09 8.06 11.39
C TRP A 220 -20.23 6.91 11.95
N TRP A 221 -19.15 6.52 11.27
CA TRP A 221 -18.23 5.48 11.72
C TRP A 221 -17.39 6.00 12.89
N ASN A 222 -17.46 5.31 14.03
CA ASN A 222 -16.81 5.73 15.27
C ASN A 222 -15.29 5.73 15.12
N ASP A 223 -14.64 6.81 15.57
CA ASP A 223 -13.19 7.00 15.50
C ASP A 223 -12.37 5.93 16.24
N SER A 224 -12.99 5.20 17.18
CA SER A 224 -12.32 4.12 17.94
C SER A 224 -12.16 2.83 17.15
N PHE A 225 -12.92 2.66 16.05
CA PHE A 225 -12.83 1.51 15.15
C PHE A 225 -11.76 1.73 14.08
N SER A 226 -11.40 0.66 13.36
CA SER A 226 -10.49 0.75 12.21
C SER A 226 -10.93 1.83 11.23
N GLN A 227 -10.02 2.77 10.97
CA GLN A 227 -10.26 3.96 10.17
C GLN A 227 -9.71 3.84 8.75
N TYR A 228 -8.61 3.12 8.56
CA TYR A 228 -7.96 2.96 7.26
C TYR A 228 -7.12 1.68 7.22
N GLY A 229 -6.65 1.34 6.03
CA GLY A 229 -5.68 0.28 5.78
C GLY A 229 -4.49 0.77 4.96
N LEU A 230 -3.60 -0.16 4.65
CA LEU A 230 -2.48 0.05 3.75
C LEU A 230 -2.90 -0.35 2.34
N LEU A 231 -2.73 0.54 1.36
CA LEU A 231 -2.88 0.16 -0.03
C LEU A 231 -1.76 -0.80 -0.43
N LYS A 232 -2.13 -1.94 -1.01
CA LYS A 232 -1.22 -2.98 -1.47
C LYS A 232 -1.42 -3.23 -2.96
N HIS A 233 -0.32 -3.45 -3.66
CA HIS A 233 -0.30 -3.86 -5.07
C HIS A 233 0.36 -5.23 -5.20
N LEU A 234 -0.45 -6.28 -5.23
CA LEU A 234 -0.01 -7.63 -5.52
C LEU A 234 0.14 -7.80 -7.03
N ARG A 235 1.29 -8.32 -7.48
CA ARG A 235 1.61 -8.53 -8.89
C ARG A 235 2.15 -9.93 -9.09
N ILE A 236 1.50 -10.67 -9.99
CA ILE A 236 1.89 -12.03 -10.38
C ILE A 236 2.30 -11.95 -11.84
N ASN A 237 3.58 -12.11 -12.12
CA ASN A 237 4.15 -11.98 -13.46
C ASN A 237 4.80 -13.30 -13.91
N LYS A 238 5.60 -13.28 -14.97
CA LYS A 238 6.27 -14.49 -15.50
C LYS A 238 7.47 -14.97 -14.68
N LEU A 239 7.95 -14.15 -13.75
CA LEU A 239 9.13 -14.42 -12.92
C LEU A 239 8.71 -14.82 -11.51
N ASP A 240 7.83 -14.04 -10.89
CA ASP A 240 7.48 -14.17 -9.48
C ASP A 240 6.12 -13.54 -9.13
N THR A 241 5.75 -13.67 -7.85
CA THR A 241 4.72 -12.89 -7.21
C THR A 241 5.36 -11.91 -6.23
N GLY A 242 5.02 -10.62 -6.35
CA GLY A 242 5.48 -9.57 -5.46
C GLY A 242 4.38 -8.64 -4.96
N ILE A 243 4.62 -7.96 -3.84
CA ILE A 243 3.75 -6.94 -3.27
C ILE A 243 4.58 -5.66 -3.11
N ASP A 244 4.09 -4.55 -3.69
CA ASP A 244 4.74 -3.23 -3.62
C ASP A 244 6.21 -3.21 -4.09
N GLY A 245 6.59 -4.16 -4.95
CA GLY A 245 7.95 -4.27 -5.51
C GLY A 245 8.87 -5.24 -4.76
N GLU A 246 8.43 -5.82 -3.65
CA GLU A 246 9.14 -6.87 -2.93
C GLU A 246 8.66 -8.26 -3.39
N ALA A 247 9.56 -9.23 -3.53
CA ALA A 247 9.21 -10.60 -3.90
C ALA A 247 8.67 -11.39 -2.69
N TYR A 248 7.56 -12.10 -2.88
CA TYR A 248 6.87 -12.88 -1.84
C TYR A 248 6.79 -14.37 -2.14
N SER A 249 6.75 -14.77 -3.42
CA SER A 249 6.82 -16.18 -3.80
C SER A 249 7.31 -16.35 -5.25
N ASP A 250 7.74 -17.57 -5.58
CA ASP A 250 8.12 -17.96 -6.94
C ASP A 250 6.89 -18.32 -7.81
N VAL A 251 5.66 -18.09 -7.32
CA VAL A 251 4.44 -18.37 -8.09
C VAL A 251 4.34 -17.38 -9.25
N THR A 252 4.08 -17.90 -10.44
CA THR A 252 4.01 -17.14 -11.68
C THR A 252 2.59 -17.11 -12.25
N ILE A 253 2.37 -16.27 -13.27
CA ILE A 253 1.07 -16.18 -13.93
C ILE A 253 0.66 -17.47 -14.65
N GLU A 254 1.61 -18.30 -15.07
CA GLU A 254 1.31 -19.59 -15.70
C GLU A 254 0.76 -20.61 -14.69
N ASP A 255 1.20 -20.54 -13.43
CA ASP A 255 0.71 -21.41 -12.35
C ASP A 255 -0.78 -21.17 -12.05
N LEU A 256 -1.27 -19.97 -12.35
CA LEU A 256 -2.68 -19.59 -12.16
C LEU A 256 -3.62 -20.22 -13.19
N LYS A 257 -3.09 -20.76 -14.29
CA LYS A 257 -3.86 -21.41 -15.36
C LYS A 257 -5.04 -20.58 -15.84
N LEU A 258 -4.86 -19.25 -15.98
CA LEU A 258 -5.96 -18.32 -16.29
C LEU A 258 -6.70 -18.74 -17.56
N ARG A 259 -6.00 -19.18 -18.61
CA ARG A 259 -6.61 -19.59 -19.89
C ARG A 259 -7.45 -20.88 -19.81
N GLU A 260 -7.37 -21.64 -18.73
CA GLU A 260 -8.13 -22.89 -18.54
C GLU A 260 -9.46 -22.66 -17.81
N LEU A 261 -9.69 -21.47 -17.23
CA LEU A 261 -10.82 -21.19 -16.37
C LEU A 261 -11.64 -19.98 -16.88
N PRO A 262 -12.98 -20.07 -16.87
CA PRO A 262 -13.86 -18.97 -17.30
C PRO A 262 -13.97 -17.84 -16.25
N PHE A 263 -13.37 -18.02 -15.08
CA PHE A 263 -13.34 -17.04 -14.01
C PHE A 263 -11.99 -17.03 -13.30
N ILE A 264 -11.67 -15.91 -12.66
CA ILE A 264 -10.58 -15.78 -11.71
C ILE A 264 -11.19 -15.89 -10.31
N LYS A 265 -10.63 -16.78 -9.50
CA LYS A 265 -11.04 -16.99 -8.11
C LYS A 265 -10.03 -16.34 -7.18
N LEU A 266 -10.42 -15.30 -6.47
CA LEU A 266 -9.57 -14.56 -5.54
C LEU A 266 -10.03 -14.83 -4.11
N ARG A 267 -9.12 -15.18 -3.20
CA ARG A 267 -9.43 -15.39 -1.78
C ARG A 267 -8.43 -14.67 -0.89
N PHE A 268 -8.95 -13.99 0.13
CA PHE A 268 -8.18 -13.48 1.27
C PHE A 268 -8.52 -14.33 2.48
N SER A 269 -7.49 -14.82 3.17
CA SER A 269 -7.62 -15.81 4.23
C SER A 269 -6.70 -15.49 5.41
N VAL A 270 -7.21 -15.68 6.61
CA VAL A 270 -6.46 -15.71 7.87
C VAL A 270 -6.45 -17.17 8.30
N GLU A 271 -5.31 -17.83 8.13
CA GLU A 271 -5.18 -19.27 8.35
C GLU A 271 -5.16 -19.62 9.85
N ASP A 272 -5.75 -20.76 10.21
CA ASP A 272 -5.77 -21.24 11.60
C ASP A 272 -4.38 -21.66 12.13
N ASP A 273 -3.40 -21.82 11.26
CA ASP A 273 -2.00 -22.14 11.57
C ASP A 273 -1.04 -20.97 11.30
N ALA A 274 -1.56 -19.79 10.95
CA ALA A 274 -0.75 -18.58 10.76
C ALA A 274 0.00 -18.18 12.04
N LYS A 275 1.19 -17.61 11.89
CA LYS A 275 1.99 -17.15 13.03
C LYS A 275 1.32 -15.96 13.71
N HIS A 276 0.75 -15.05 12.94
CA HIS A 276 -0.04 -13.92 13.45
C HIS A 276 -1.49 -14.03 12.99
N GLN A 277 -2.41 -14.20 13.93
CA GLN A 277 -3.84 -14.39 13.69
C GLN A 277 -4.64 -13.16 14.09
N GLY A 278 -4.22 -12.00 13.56
CA GLY A 278 -4.79 -10.72 13.91
C GLY A 278 -6.03 -10.34 13.10
N GLY A 279 -6.66 -11.27 12.36
CA GLY A 279 -7.82 -10.99 11.52
C GLY A 279 -7.54 -10.12 10.29
N LEU A 280 -8.60 -9.75 9.58
CA LEU A 280 -8.57 -9.05 8.31
C LEU A 280 -9.63 -7.95 8.31
N THR A 281 -9.26 -6.75 7.86
CA THR A 281 -10.20 -5.71 7.46
C THR A 281 -9.87 -5.22 6.04
N LEU A 282 -10.86 -5.24 5.14
CA LEU A 282 -10.77 -4.71 3.79
C LEU A 282 -11.57 -3.42 3.67
N PHE A 283 -11.00 -2.44 2.98
CA PHE A 283 -11.59 -1.13 2.72
C PHE A 283 -11.90 -0.99 1.24
N GLY A 284 -13.12 -0.53 0.95
CA GLY A 284 -13.63 -0.27 -0.38
C GLY A 284 -13.98 1.20 -0.59
N THR A 285 -14.62 1.49 -1.71
CA THR A 285 -14.95 2.86 -2.10
C THR A 285 -15.81 3.54 -1.03
N GLY A 286 -15.34 4.67 -0.48
CA GLY A 286 -16.03 5.41 0.58
C GLY A 286 -15.64 5.02 2.01
N PHE A 287 -14.58 4.21 2.18
CA PHE A 287 -13.93 3.94 3.46
C PHE A 287 -12.41 4.01 3.30
N GLY A 288 -11.69 4.22 4.40
CA GLY A 288 -10.23 4.21 4.41
C GLY A 288 -9.60 5.43 3.76
N ASN A 289 -8.42 5.25 3.18
CA ASN A 289 -7.62 6.31 2.58
C ASN A 289 -7.64 6.33 1.06
N HIS A 290 -8.21 5.29 0.42
CA HIS A 290 -8.21 5.14 -1.02
C HIS A 290 -9.63 4.94 -1.57
N GLN A 291 -10.02 5.80 -2.53
CA GLN A 291 -11.34 5.74 -3.17
C GLN A 291 -11.39 4.64 -4.26
N GLN A 292 -11.20 3.38 -3.86
CA GLN A 292 -11.28 2.20 -4.74
C GLN A 292 -11.81 0.99 -3.97
N ASP A 293 -12.41 0.02 -4.67
CA ASP A 293 -12.61 -1.33 -4.12
C ASP A 293 -11.39 -2.20 -4.45
N ILE A 294 -11.58 -3.52 -4.63
CA ILE A 294 -10.50 -4.39 -5.10
C ILE A 294 -10.38 -4.23 -6.63
N LEU A 295 -9.29 -3.62 -7.10
CA LEU A 295 -9.04 -3.47 -8.54
C LEU A 295 -8.20 -4.64 -9.03
N ILE A 296 -8.69 -5.34 -10.05
CA ILE A 296 -8.01 -6.49 -10.63
C ILE A 296 -7.78 -6.23 -12.10
N THR A 297 -6.52 -6.26 -12.52
CA THR A 297 -6.11 -5.99 -13.89
C THR A 297 -5.30 -7.15 -14.43
N THR A 298 -5.80 -7.78 -15.49
CA THR A 298 -5.06 -8.78 -16.26
C THR A 298 -4.45 -8.10 -17.47
N TYR A 299 -3.13 -8.12 -17.55
CA TYR A 299 -2.33 -7.63 -18.68
C TYR A 299 -2.02 -8.79 -19.61
N TYR A 300 -2.17 -8.59 -20.91
CA TYR A 300 -2.00 -9.64 -21.91
C TYR A 300 -1.40 -9.10 -23.22
N LEU A 301 -0.79 -10.01 -23.97
CA LEU A 301 -0.43 -9.80 -25.37
C LEU A 301 -1.47 -10.43 -26.29
N LYS A 302 -1.87 -9.68 -27.30
CA LYS A 302 -2.68 -10.19 -28.40
C LYS A 302 -1.75 -10.77 -29.47
N LYS A 303 -1.90 -12.05 -29.78
CA LYS A 303 -1.18 -12.67 -30.92
C LYS A 303 -1.82 -12.28 -32.25
#